data_AF-A0A960VAS3-F1
#
_entry.id   AF-A0A960VAS3-F1
#
_cell.length_a   1.000
_cell.length_b   1.000
_cell.length_c   1.000
_cell.angle_alpha   90.00
_cell.angle_beta   90.00
_cell.angle_gamma   90.00
#
_symmetry.space_group_name_H-M   'P 1'
#
loop_
_entity.id
_entity.type
_entity.pdbx_description
1 polymer ?
#
loop_
_entity_poly.entity_id
_entity_poly.type
_entity_poly.pdbx_seq_one_letter_code
_entity_poly.pdbx_strand_id
1 'polypeptide(L)' 'MAHKIIWLPQAEMDFAETLQYLMENFGQSVSIRFKDKVEKQLDIISNNPKINPIYFWKRNIRRSVVVKQIS' A
#
# COMPACT_ATOMS: atom_id res chain seq x y z
N MET A 1 -7.38 14.12 13.41
CA MET A 1 -8.50 13.60 12.60
C MET A 1 -7.90 12.87 11.41
N ALA A 2 -8.37 11.66 11.12
CA ALA A 2 -7.89 10.88 9.98
C ALA A 2 -8.40 11.48 8.67
N HIS A 3 -7.52 11.57 7.67
CA HIS A 3 -7.87 11.98 6.32
C HIS A 3 -8.57 10.86 5.56
N LYS A 4 -9.55 11.21 4.72
CA LYS A 4 -10.20 10.25 3.82
C LYS A 4 -9.21 9.75 2.77
N ILE A 5 -9.08 8.43 2.67
CA ILE A 5 -8.31 7.78 1.60
C ILE A 5 -9.17 7.71 0.34
N ILE A 6 -8.58 8.07 -0.80
CA ILE A 6 -9.19 7.96 -2.12
C ILE A 6 -8.23 7.16 -2.98
N TRP A 7 -8.74 6.12 -3.62
CA TRP A 7 -8.00 5.32 -4.58
C TRP A 7 -8.27 5.83 -5.99
N LEU A 8 -7.23 5.80 -6.83
CA LEU A 8 -7.40 5.91 -8.27
C LEU A 8 -7.92 4.57 -8.78
N PRO A 9 -8.75 4.53 -9.84
CA PRO A 9 -9.21 3.26 -10.43
C PRO A 9 -8.06 2.32 -10.78
N GLN A 10 -6.96 2.86 -11.33
CA GLN A 10 -5.76 2.07 -11.62
C GLN A 10 -5.13 1.47 -10.34
N ALA A 11 -5.11 2.21 -9.24
CA ALA A 11 -4.52 1.72 -8.00
C ALA A 11 -5.34 0.59 -7.36
N GLU A 12 -6.66 0.59 -7.54
CA GLU A 12 -7.52 -0.53 -7.11
C GLU A 12 -7.22 -1.79 -7.94
N MET A 13 -7.10 -1.64 -9.26
CA MET A 13 -6.75 -2.75 -10.16
C MET A 13 -5.36 -3.32 -9.84
N ASP A 14 -4.33 -2.47 -9.73
CA ASP A 14 -2.96 -2.89 -9.42
C ASP A 14 -2.89 -3.66 -8.09
N PHE A 15 -3.67 -3.22 -7.09
CA PHE A 15 -3.72 -3.88 -5.80
C PHE A 15 -4.43 -5.25 -5.88
N ALA A 16 -5.52 -5.34 -6.63
CA ALA A 16 -6.23 -6.60 -6.87
C ALA A 16 -5.34 -7.62 -7.59
N GLU A 17 -4.63 -7.20 -8.65
CA GLU A 17 -3.67 -8.05 -9.38
C GLU A 17 -2.54 -8.54 -8.46
N THR A 18 -2.03 -7.67 -7.60
CA THR A 18 -1.01 -8.05 -6.61
C THR A 18 -1.53 -9.11 -5.63
N LEU A 19 -2.75 -8.94 -5.11
CA LEU A 19 -3.36 -9.90 -4.18
C LEU A 19 -3.65 -11.24 -4.86
N GLN A 20 -4.08 -11.22 -6.12
CA GLN A 20 -4.30 -12.40 -6.93
C GLN A 20 -2.99 -13.16 -7.15
N TYR A 21 -1.93 -12.47 -7.59
CA TYR A 21 -0.61 -13.06 -7.75
C TYR A 21 -0.12 -13.73 -6.45
N LEU A 22 -0.27 -13.05 -5.31
CA LEU A 22 0.12 -13.60 -4.02
C LEU A 22 -0.71 -14.84 -3.64
N MET A 23 -2.01 -14.82 -3.93
CA MET A 23 -2.91 -15.93 -3.64
C MET A 23 -2.58 -17.17 -4.49
N GLU A 24 -2.31 -16.99 -5.78
CA GLU A 24 -2.01 -18.08 -6.72
C GLU A 24 -0.65 -18.71 -6.46
N ASN A 25 0.36 -17.91 -6.10
CA ASN A 25 1.74 -18.38 -5.98
C ASN A 25 2.14 -18.77 -4.55
N PHE A 26 1.50 -18.17 -3.54
CA PHE A 26 1.90 -18.33 -2.13
C PHE A 26 0.72 -18.68 -1.20
N GLY A 27 -0.49 -18.77 -1.74
CA GLY A 27 -1.69 -19.14 -0.99
C GLY A 27 -2.37 -17.98 -0.26
N GLN A 28 -3.57 -18.26 0.22
CA GLN A 28 -4.47 -17.27 0.82
C GLN A 28 -3.88 -16.58 2.05
N SER A 29 -3.16 -17.31 2.92
CA SER A 29 -2.61 -16.76 4.15
C SER A 29 -1.58 -15.65 3.89
N VAL A 30 -0.77 -15.78 2.85
CA VAL A 30 0.23 -14.77 2.47
C VAL A 30 -0.45 -13.54 1.87
N SER A 31 -1.46 -13.74 1.02
CA SER A 31 -2.26 -12.65 0.43
C SER A 31 -2.99 -11.83 1.51
N ILE A 32 -3.65 -12.49 2.47
CA ILE A 32 -4.30 -11.82 3.62
C ILE A 32 -3.28 -11.02 4.43
N ARG A 33 -2.14 -11.62 4.79
CA ARG A 33 -1.10 -10.93 5.56
C ARG A 33 -0.53 -9.71 4.82
N PHE A 34 -0.46 -9.75 3.49
CA PHE A 34 -0.04 -8.60 2.70
C PHE A 34 -1.10 -7.50 2.72
N LYS A 35 -2.39 -7.86 2.54
CA LYS A 35 -3.52 -6.93 2.65
C LYS A 35 -3.52 -6.20 4.00
N ASP A 36 -3.37 -6.93 5.10
CA ASP A 36 -3.34 -6.36 6.45
C ASP A 36 -2.19 -5.35 6.63
N LYS A 37 -1.02 -5.61 6.03
CA LYS A 37 0.11 -4.67 6.06
C LYS A 37 -0.18 -3.40 5.26
N VAL A 38 -0.84 -3.52 4.10
CA VAL A 38 -1.27 -2.36 3.31
C VAL A 38 -2.29 -1.54 4.10
N GLU A 39 -3.30 -2.17 4.70
CA GLU A 39 -4.32 -1.49 5.52
C GLU A 39 -3.71 -0.76 6.71
N LYS A 40 -2.79 -1.39 7.44
CA LYS A 40 -2.05 -0.74 8.53
C LYS A 40 -1.27 0.48 8.04
N GLN A 41 -0.64 0.38 6.86
CA GLN A 41 0.12 1.51 6.32
C GLN A 41 -0.79 2.66 5.88
N LEU A 42 -1.96 2.34 5.33
CA LEU A 42 -2.98 3.32 4.96
C LEU A 42 -3.53 4.04 6.18
N ASP A 43 -3.79 3.33 7.28
CA ASP A 43 -4.22 3.95 8.54
C ASP A 43 -3.18 4.95 9.06
N ILE A 44 -1.89 4.58 9.07
CA ILE A 44 -0.79 5.49 9.44
C ILE A 44 -0.76 6.73 8.54
N ILE A 45 -0.90 6.55 7.22
CA ILE A 45 -0.89 7.65 6.24
C ILE A 45 -2.11 8.55 6.43
N SER A 46 -3.28 7.98 6.71
CA SER A 46 -4.51 8.73 6.95
C SER A 46 -4.38 9.65 8.17
N ASN A 47 -3.67 9.21 9.20
CA ASN A 47 -3.42 10.00 10.41
C ASN A 47 -2.23 10.97 10.23
N ASN A 48 -1.22 10.61 9.43
CA ASN A 48 0.01 11.38 9.25
C ASN A 48 0.46 11.42 7.77
N PRO A 49 -0.19 12.22 6.89
CA PRO A 49 0.06 12.18 5.44
C PRO A 49 1.49 12.55 5.02
N LYS A 50 2.25 13.25 5.88
CA LYS A 50 3.61 13.71 5.61
C LYS A 50 4.70 12.79 6.17
N ILE A 51 4.34 11.66 6.80
CA ILE A 51 5.29 10.75 7.47
C ILE A 51 6.31 10.13 6.50
N ASN A 52 5.88 9.84 5.28
CA ASN A 52 6.72 9.20 4.27
C ASN A 52 7.53 10.23 3.47
N PRO A 53 8.75 9.91 3.01
CA PRO A 53 9.57 10.83 2.23
C PRO A 53 8.92 11.20 0.89
N ILE A 54 9.22 12.42 0.43
CA ILE A 54 8.87 12.86 -0.92
C ILE A 54 9.74 12.09 -1.90
N TYR A 55 9.09 11.38 -2.84
CA TYR A 55 9.75 10.66 -3.92
C TYR A 55 9.84 11.50 -5.19
N PHE A 56 8.77 12.25 -5.52
CA PHE A 56 8.75 13.15 -6.66
C PHE A 56 8.29 14.54 -6.25
N TRP A 57 9.26 15.43 -6.04
CA TRP A 57 9.04 16.77 -5.49
C TRP A 57 8.13 17.64 -6.36
N LYS A 58 8.32 17.65 -7.68
CA LYS A 58 7.53 18.49 -8.62
C LYS A 58 6.03 18.18 -8.57
N ARG A 59 5.66 16.96 -8.20
CA ARG A 59 4.26 16.49 -8.12
C ARG A 59 3.79 16.23 -6.69
N ASN A 60 4.61 16.55 -5.68
CA ASN A 60 4.34 16.28 -4.26
C ASN A 60 3.94 14.81 -3.98
N ILE A 61 4.56 13.86 -4.68
CA ILE A 61 4.29 12.42 -4.51
C ILE A 61 5.22 11.85 -3.44
N ARG A 62 4.65 11.12 -2.49
CA ARG A 62 5.38 10.40 -1.43
C ARG A 62 5.35 8.90 -1.68
N ARG A 63 6.38 8.18 -1.24
CA ARG A 63 6.47 6.71 -1.37
C ARG A 63 6.51 6.07 0.01
N SER A 64 5.71 5.02 0.18
CA SER A 64 5.71 4.18 1.37
C SER A 64 6.14 2.77 1.00
N VAL A 65 7.03 2.18 1.81
CA VAL A 65 7.43 0.77 1.65
C VAL A 65 6.54 -0.07 2.55
N VAL A 66 5.77 -1.01 1.98
CA VAL A 66 4.88 -1.91 2.74
C VAL A 66 5.61 -3.19 3.16
N VAL A 67 6.37 -3.77 2.24
CA VAL A 67 7.19 -4.96 2.47
C VAL A 67 8.55 -4.75 1.83
N LYS A 68 9.62 -5.19 2.51
CA LYS A 68 10.97 -5.23 1.96
C LYS A 68 11.29 -6.67 1.57
N GLN A 69 11.98 -6.85 0.44
CA GLN A 69 12.65 -8.12 0.17
C GLN A 69 13.76 -8.29 1.21
N ILE A 70 13.79 -9.46 1.85
CA ILE A 70 14.86 -9.85 2.77
C ILE A 70 15.63 -10.93 2.02
N SER A 71 16.91 -10.67 1.74
CA SER A 71 17.83 -11.64 1.14
C SER A 71 18.34 -12.64 2.17
#